data_AF-A0A4Y2RVA1-F1
#
_entry.id   AF-A0A4Y2RVA1-F1
#
_cell.length_a   1.000
_cell.length_b   1.000
_cell.length_c   1.000
_cell.angle_alpha   90.00
_cell.angle_beta   90.00
_cell.angle_gamma   90.00
#
_symmetry.space_group_name_H-M   'P 1'
#
loop_
_entity.id
_entity.type
_entity.pdbx_description
1 polymer ?
#
loop_
_entity_poly.entity_id
_entity_poly.type
_entity_poly.pdbx_seq_one_letter_code
_entity_poly.pdbx_strand_id
1 'polypeptide(L)'
;RYPVIWQGILALKNDQAAVQMHFVSGNLNIARASLPPVDFETSPLRIAQRMRLEPQQLEGVKKKIQMMDEHCVLMALPCGKDHVDVFQQSNNLKTGFINYLQRKSAAGIVNAAHPGSQQVN
;
A
#
# COMPACT_ATOMS: atom_id res chain seq x y z
N ARG A 1 13.06 7.47 -14.25
CA ARG A 1 13.40 7.21 -12.82
C ARG A 1 12.12 7.42 -12.02
N TYR A 2 11.66 6.44 -11.24
CA TYR A 2 10.40 6.52 -10.48
C TYR A 2 10.66 7.10 -9.08
N PRO A 3 10.16 8.30 -8.74
CA PRO A 3 10.46 8.96 -7.47
C PRO A 3 9.80 8.23 -6.29
N VAL A 4 10.50 8.19 -5.15
CA VAL A 4 9.93 7.70 -3.89
C VAL A 4 8.96 8.77 -3.37
N ILE A 5 7.73 8.38 -3.10
CA ILE A 5 6.66 9.25 -2.58
C ILE A 5 6.45 9.05 -1.08
N TRP A 6 6.71 7.83 -0.61
CA TRP A 6 6.49 7.46 0.78
C TRP A 6 7.42 6.33 1.16
N GLN A 7 7.84 6.32 2.43
CA GLN A 7 8.62 5.25 3.02
C GLN A 7 8.06 5.00 4.42
N GLY A 8 7.90 3.73 4.78
CA GLY A 8 7.40 3.36 6.10
C GLY A 8 7.12 1.88 6.22
N ILE A 9 6.36 1.51 7.25
CA ILE A 9 6.04 0.12 7.56
C ILE A 9 4.64 -0.23 7.08
N LEU A 10 4.51 -1.32 6.31
CA LEU A 10 3.23 -1.99 6.08
C LEU A 10 2.98 -3.01 7.17
N ALA A 11 1.73 -3.14 7.62
CA ALA A 11 1.31 -4.17 8.56
C ALA A 11 0.12 -4.96 8.03
N LEU A 12 0.19 -6.29 8.13
CA LEU A 12 -0.91 -7.20 7.82
C LEU A 12 -0.94 -8.30 8.86
N LYS A 13 -2.04 -8.38 9.61
CA LYS A 13 -2.14 -9.23 10.81
C LYS A 13 -1.02 -8.92 11.81
N ASN A 14 -0.16 -9.91 12.07
CA ASN A 14 0.98 -9.83 12.98
C ASN A 14 2.30 -9.59 12.21
N ASP A 15 2.26 -9.62 10.88
CA ASP A 15 3.43 -9.44 10.02
C ASP A 15 3.62 -7.96 9.66
N GLN A 16 4.88 -7.53 9.60
CA GLN A 16 5.27 -6.18 9.21
C GLN A 16 6.44 -6.20 8.24
N ALA A 17 6.46 -5.25 7.30
CA ALA A 17 7.55 -5.08 6.35
C ALA A 17 7.79 -3.60 6.07
N ALA A 18 9.06 -3.18 6.11
CA ALA A 18 9.47 -1.84 5.70
C ALA A 18 9.51 -1.76 4.17
N VAL A 19 8.87 -0.73 3.61
CA VAL A 19 8.79 -0.52 2.17
C VAL A 19 8.96 0.96 1.81
N GLN A 20 9.43 1.17 0.58
CA GLN A 20 9.38 2.44 -0.12
C GLN A 20 8.37 2.32 -1.27
N MET A 21 7.52 3.34 -1.43
CA MET A 21 6.53 3.42 -2.48
C MET A 21 6.99 4.40 -3.56
N HIS A 22 7.21 3.86 -4.76
CA HIS A 22 7.62 4.63 -5.93
C HIS A 22 6.41 5.01 -6.77
N PHE A 23 6.33 6.26 -7.20
CA PHE A 23 5.28 6.71 -8.11
C PHE A 23 5.42 6.01 -9.47
N VAL A 24 4.32 5.45 -9.97
CA VAL A 24 4.25 4.83 -11.30
C VAL A 24 3.39 5.67 -12.25
N SER A 25 2.14 5.99 -11.85
CA SER A 25 1.19 6.72 -12.69
C SER A 25 0.02 7.33 -11.89
N GLY A 26 -0.73 8.23 -12.52
CA GLY A 26 -1.93 8.86 -11.97
C GLY A 26 -1.66 10.18 -11.26
N ASN A 27 -2.55 10.58 -10.35
CA ASN A 27 -2.50 11.87 -9.65
C ASN A 27 -1.79 11.75 -8.29
N LEU A 28 -0.62 12.37 -8.18
CA LEU A 28 0.20 12.33 -6.97
C LEU A 28 -0.49 12.94 -5.73
N ASN A 29 -1.43 13.88 -5.93
CA ASN A 29 -2.15 14.50 -4.82
C ASN A 29 -3.01 13.50 -4.06
N ILE A 30 -3.53 12.46 -4.73
CA ILE A 30 -4.27 11.37 -4.09
C ILE A 30 -3.36 10.62 -3.12
N ALA A 31 -2.13 10.29 -3.52
CA ALA A 31 -1.17 9.63 -2.64
C ALA A 31 -0.81 10.49 -1.44
N ARG A 32 -0.56 11.79 -1.64
CA ARG A 32 -0.24 12.74 -0.55
C ARG A 32 -1.38 12.92 0.45
N ALA A 33 -2.63 12.90 -0.02
CA ALA A 33 -3.80 13.00 0.85
C ALA A 33 -4.12 11.67 1.56
N SER A 34 -3.70 10.54 1.00
CA SER A 34 -4.08 9.20 1.48
C SER A 34 -3.02 8.55 2.39
N LEU A 35 -1.74 8.86 2.17
CA LEU A 35 -0.63 8.28 2.91
C LEU A 35 -0.32 9.10 4.16
N PRO A 36 0.02 8.44 5.28
CA PRO A 36 0.40 9.15 6.49
C PRO A 36 1.70 9.95 6.27
N PRO A 37 1.88 11.10 6.95
CA PRO A 37 3.10 11.89 6.91
C PRO A 37 4.32 11.04 7.28
N VAL A 38 5.47 11.27 6.65
CA VAL A 38 6.71 10.51 6.92
C VAL A 38 7.44 11.13 8.11
N ASP A 39 6.87 11.02 9.31
CA ASP A 39 7.52 11.46 10.55
C ASP A 39 8.03 10.25 11.35
N PHE A 40 9.07 10.45 12.18
CA PHE A 40 9.85 9.40 12.84
C PHE A 40 9.05 8.42 13.74
N GLU A 41 7.79 8.74 14.07
CA GLU A 41 6.86 7.90 14.83
C GLU A 41 5.65 7.42 14.02
N THR A 42 5.79 7.22 12.70
CA THR A 42 4.67 6.72 11.89
C THR A 42 4.20 5.34 12.33
N SER A 43 2.97 5.31 12.84
CA SER A 43 2.20 4.06 12.96
C SER A 43 2.18 3.32 11.62
N PRO A 44 2.29 1.99 11.62
CA PRO A 44 2.36 1.22 10.39
C PRO A 44 1.06 1.36 9.58
N LEU A 45 1.20 1.41 8.26
CA LEU A 45 0.07 1.40 7.33
C LEU A 45 -0.60 0.01 7.38
N ARG A 46 -1.68 -0.09 8.14
CA ARG A 46 -2.33 -1.37 8.45
C ARG A 46 -3.37 -1.75 7.42
N ILE A 47 -3.16 -2.91 6.80
CA ILE A 47 -4.16 -3.58 5.97
C ILE A 47 -5.15 -4.29 6.89
N ALA A 48 -6.30 -3.65 7.12
CA ALA A 48 -7.37 -4.16 7.98
C ALA A 48 -8.51 -4.83 7.19
N GLN A 49 -8.61 -4.53 5.89
CA GLN A 49 -9.66 -5.03 5.02
C GLN A 49 -9.06 -5.71 3.79
N ARG A 50 -9.89 -6.45 3.05
CA ARG A 50 -9.50 -7.11 1.81
C ARG A 50 -10.62 -7.09 0.79
N MET A 51 -10.25 -6.87 -0.47
CA MET A 51 -11.16 -6.98 -1.62
C MET A 51 -10.86 -8.26 -2.37
N ARG A 52 -11.86 -9.09 -2.66
CA ARG A 52 -11.65 -10.28 -3.48
C ARG A 52 -11.33 -9.90 -4.91
N LEU A 53 -10.41 -10.62 -5.56
CA LEU A 53 -10.02 -10.42 -6.95
C LEU A 53 -11.01 -11.10 -7.91
N GLU A 54 -12.30 -10.80 -7.75
CA GLU A 54 -13.36 -11.29 -8.62
C GLU A 54 -13.55 -10.34 -9.83
N PRO A 55 -14.03 -10.82 -10.98
CA PRO A 55 -14.13 -10.00 -12.20
C PRO A 55 -14.85 -8.66 -12.01
N GLN A 56 -15.97 -8.67 -11.29
CA GLN A 56 -16.77 -7.46 -11.01
C GLN A 56 -15.98 -6.40 -10.23
N GLN A 57 -15.17 -6.82 -9.25
CA GLN A 57 -14.34 -5.91 -8.45
C GLN A 57 -13.18 -5.35 -9.29
N LEU A 58 -12.56 -6.21 -10.11
CA LEU A 58 -11.47 -5.83 -11.00
C LEU A 58 -11.92 -4.84 -12.09
N GLU A 59 -13.14 -4.98 -12.62
CA GLU A 59 -13.70 -4.02 -13.58
C GLU A 59 -13.82 -2.61 -12.99
N GLY A 60 -14.28 -2.49 -11.74
CA GLY A 60 -14.34 -1.20 -11.04
C GLY A 60 -12.97 -0.55 -10.91
N VAL A 61 -11.94 -1.34 -10.55
CA VAL A 61 -10.56 -0.85 -10.46
C VAL A 61 -10.02 -0.45 -11.84
N LYS A 62 -10.25 -1.26 -12.88
CA LYS A 62 -9.81 -0.97 -14.26
C LYS A 62 -10.38 0.35 -14.76
N LYS A 63 -11.68 0.59 -14.55
CA LYS A 63 -12.34 1.86 -14.93
C LYS A 63 -11.69 3.05 -14.23
N LYS A 64 -11.42 2.96 -12.92
CA LYS A 64 -10.74 4.03 -12.17
C LYS A 64 -9.32 4.30 -12.65
N ILE A 65 -8.56 3.25 -12.97
CA ILE A 65 -7.19 3.38 -13.49
C ILE A 65 -7.15 4.07 -14.87
N GLN A 66 -8.24 4.06 -15.63
CA GLN A 66 -8.32 4.80 -16.90
C GLN A 66 -8.49 6.32 -16.71
N MET A 67 -8.96 6.76 -15.54
CA MET A 67 -9.20 8.18 -15.22
C MET A 67 -7.99 8.74 -14.46
N MET A 68 -7.11 9.48 -15.14
CA MET A 68 -5.82 9.93 -14.57
C MET A 68 -5.95 10.73 -13.26
N ASP A 69 -7.05 11.45 -13.08
CA ASP A 69 -7.29 12.28 -11.89
C ASP A 69 -7.97 11.55 -10.73
N GLU A 70 -8.36 10.27 -10.90
CA GLU A 70 -9.09 9.50 -9.88
C GLU A 70 -8.28 8.38 -9.25
N HIS A 71 -7.02 8.20 -9.66
CA HIS A 71 -6.18 7.13 -9.14
C HIS A 71 -4.72 7.56 -9.00
N CYS A 72 -3.99 6.84 -8.15
CA CYS A 72 -2.54 6.91 -8.08
C CYS A 72 -2.00 5.49 -7.93
N VAL A 73 -1.12 5.08 -8.84
CA VAL A 73 -0.43 3.79 -8.76
C VAL A 73 0.96 3.99 -8.19
N LEU A 74 1.22 3.28 -7.10
CA LEU A 74 2.52 3.23 -6.46
C LEU A 74 3.06 1.79 -6.48
N MET A 75 4.37 1.66 -6.64
CA MET A 75 5.08 0.39 -6.53
C MET A 75 5.79 0.32 -5.19
N ALA A 76 5.36 -0.60 -4.33
CA ALA A 76 6.01 -0.85 -3.04
C ALA A 76 7.19 -1.81 -3.23
N LEU A 77 8.39 -1.39 -2.79
CA LEU A 77 9.60 -2.21 -2.78
C LEU A 77 10.12 -2.30 -1.34
N PRO A 78 10.67 -3.45 -0.90
CA PRO A 78 11.26 -3.56 0.41
C PRO A 78 12.44 -2.59 0.55
N CYS A 79 12.57 -1.97 1.72
CA CYS A 79 13.70 -1.08 2.05
C CYS A 79 14.23 -1.40 3.45
N GLY A 80 15.50 -1.10 3.69
CA GLY A 80 16.16 -1.36 4.97
C GLY A 80 17.44 -0.54 5.11
N LYS A 81 18.02 -0.52 6.30
CA LYS A 81 19.23 0.28 6.61
C LYS A 81 20.49 -0.25 5.94
N ASP A 82 20.54 -1.56 5.73
CA ASP A 82 21.65 -2.27 5.09
C ASP A 82 21.12 -3.47 4.27
N HIS A 83 22.03 -4.19 3.60
CA HIS A 83 21.67 -5.34 2.78
C HIS A 83 21.01 -6.48 3.56
N VAL A 84 21.37 -6.67 4.83
CA VAL A 84 20.81 -7.73 5.67
C VAL A 84 19.38 -7.39 6.04
N ASP A 85 19.12 -6.15 6.43
CA ASP A 85 17.79 -5.63 6.72
C ASP A 85 16.91 -5.67 5.45
N VAL A 86 17.39 -5.18 4.31
CA VAL A 86 16.66 -5.28 3.03
C VAL A 86 16.27 -6.72 2.71
N PHE A 87 17.17 -7.68 2.92
CA PHE A 87 16.88 -9.10 2.72
C PHE A 87 15.78 -9.59 3.67
N GLN A 88 15.85 -9.22 4.95
CA GLN A 88 14.82 -9.57 5.94
C GLN A 88 13.47 -8.96 5.58
N GLN A 89 13.42 -7.66 5.22
CA GLN A 89 12.17 -6.98 4.83
C GLN A 89 11.60 -7.56 3.54
N SER A 90 12.45 -7.95 2.58
CA SER A 90 12.03 -8.66 1.38
C SER A 90 11.39 -10.01 1.72
N ASN A 91 11.96 -10.76 2.68
CA ASN A 91 11.38 -12.02 3.11
C ASN A 91 10.03 -11.82 3.81
N ASN A 92 9.95 -10.86 4.73
CA ASN A 92 8.70 -10.50 5.42
C ASN A 92 7.60 -10.09 4.44
N LEU A 93 7.93 -9.28 3.44
CA LEU A 93 6.99 -8.86 2.40
C LEU A 93 6.51 -10.06 1.58
N LYS A 94 7.42 -10.98 1.21
CA LYS A 94 7.08 -12.18 0.44
C LYS A 94 6.17 -13.12 1.23
N THR A 95 6.52 -13.46 2.46
CA THR A 95 5.81 -14.47 3.26
C THR A 95 4.54 -13.92 3.90
N GLY A 96 4.62 -12.73 4.51
CA GLY A 96 3.54 -12.09 5.25
C GLY A 96 2.48 -11.44 4.36
N PHE A 97 2.89 -10.86 3.23
CA PHE A 97 1.98 -10.08 2.37
C PHE A 97 1.68 -10.80 1.07
N ILE A 98 2.69 -11.00 0.21
CA ILE A 98 2.50 -11.52 -1.16
C ILE A 98 1.86 -12.91 -1.12
N ASN A 99 2.48 -13.85 -0.42
CA ASN A 99 1.96 -15.22 -0.32
C ASN A 99 0.59 -15.27 0.37
N TYR A 100 0.32 -14.40 1.35
CA TYR A 100 -0.97 -14.36 2.03
C TYR A 100 -2.08 -13.86 1.10
N LEU A 101 -1.88 -12.71 0.45
CA LEU A 101 -2.85 -12.07 -0.44
C LEU A 101 -3.11 -12.92 -1.68
N GLN A 102 -2.08 -13.53 -2.27
CA GLN A 102 -2.21 -14.47 -3.37
C GLN A 102 -3.05 -15.69 -2.98
N ARG A 103 -2.74 -16.35 -1.84
CA ARG A 103 -3.52 -17.50 -1.36
C ARG A 103 -4.98 -17.15 -1.07
N LYS A 104 -5.26 -15.91 -0.64
CA LYS A 104 -6.63 -15.44 -0.41
C LYS A 104 -7.32 -14.91 -1.66
N SER A 105 -6.64 -14.85 -2.80
CA SER A 105 -7.11 -14.23 -4.04
C SER A 105 -7.75 -12.87 -3.77
N ALA A 106 -7.03 -12.03 -3.04
CA ALA A 106 -7.55 -10.75 -2.55
C ALA A 106 -6.48 -9.64 -2.60
N ALA A 107 -6.92 -8.41 -2.82
CA ALA A 107 -6.14 -7.21 -2.58
C ALA A 107 -6.32 -6.75 -1.13
N GLY A 108 -5.26 -6.24 -0.51
CA GLY A 108 -5.35 -5.57 0.78
C GLY A 108 -5.99 -4.19 0.63
N ILE A 109 -6.87 -3.83 1.56
CA ILE A 109 -7.46 -2.48 1.65
C ILE A 109 -6.92 -1.80 2.91
N VAL A 110 -6.48 -0.56 2.72
CA VAL A 110 -6.18 0.40 3.78
C VAL A 110 -7.14 1.57 3.59
N ASN A 111 -7.84 1.94 4.65
CA ASN A 111 -8.66 3.14 4.64
C ASN A 111 -7.79 4.32 5.05
N ALA A 112 -7.58 5.25 4.13
CA ALA A 112 -6.94 6.52 4.45
C ALA A 112 -7.85 7.30 5.40
N ALA A 113 -7.33 7.68 6.57
CA ALA A 113 -8.02 8.61 7.44
C ALA A 113 -7.95 10.00 6.77
N HIS A 114 -9.02 10.43 6.10
CA HIS A 114 -9.15 11.86 5.83
C HIS A 114 -9.41 12.56 7.17
N PRO A 115 -8.66 13.62 7.52
CA PRO A 115 -9.06 14.50 8.59
C PRO A 115 -10.40 15.14 8.20
N GLY A 116 -11.50 14.59 8.70
CA GLY A 116 -12.87 15.09 8.46
C GLY A 116 -13.88 14.05 7.94
N SER A 117 -13.46 12.87 7.47
CA SER A 117 -14.41 11.81 7.11
C SER A 117 -14.62 10.86 8.28
N GLN A 118 -15.64 11.13 9.10
CA GLN A 118 -16.18 10.08 9.98
C GLN A 118 -16.70 8.95 9.09
N GLN A 119 -16.04 7.78 9.13
CA GLN A 119 -16.64 6.56 8.61
C GLN A 119 -17.80 6.21 9.54
N VAL A 120 -19.02 6.46 9.06
CA VAL A 120 -20.24 5.91 9.68
C VAL A 120 -20.14 4.39 9.63
N ASN A 121 -20.11 3.79 10.83
CA ASN A 121 -20.21 2.35 11.07
C ASN A 121 -21.59 1.83 10.69
#